data_AF-A0A3D3ZM55-F1
#
_entry.id   AF-A0A3D3ZM55-F1
#
_cell.length_a   1.000
_cell.length_b   1.000
_cell.length_c   1.000
_cell.angle_alpha   90.00
_cell.angle_beta   90.00
_cell.angle_gamma   90.00
#
_symmetry.space_group_name_H-M   'P 1'
#
loop_
_entity.id
_entity.type
_entity.pdbx_description
1 polymer ?
#
loop_
_entity_poly.entity_id
_entity_poly.type
_entity_poly.pdbx_seq_one_letter_code
_entity_poly.pdbx_strand_id
1 'polypeptide(L)' 'MSVQQQENSDSREMVRAEKIVKRFGDITVLNGVDLSVKRGQVVVVIGPSGSGKTTLLRCINHL' A
#
# COMPACT_ATOMS: atom_id res chain seq x y z
N MET A 1 0.94 -27.73 -26.14
CA MET A 1 -0.22 -26.88 -25.77
C MET A 1 0.00 -26.43 -24.34
N SER A 2 0.16 -25.16 -23.99
CA SER A 2 0.07 -23.92 -24.75
C SER A 2 0.80 -22.85 -23.93
N VAL A 3 1.64 -22.07 -24.63
CA VAL A 3 1.89 -20.64 -24.45
C VAL A 3 2.63 -20.19 -23.18
N GLN A 4 3.94 -19.98 -23.38
CA GLN A 4 4.73 -18.96 -22.69
C GLN A 4 4.00 -17.61 -22.81
N GLN A 5 3.72 -16.95 -21.68
CA GLN A 5 3.49 -15.50 -21.65
C GLN A 5 4.70 -14.86 -20.96
N GLN A 6 5.62 -14.38 -21.79
CA GLN A 6 6.51 -13.29 -21.42
C GLN A 6 5.63 -12.06 -21.17
N GLU A 7 5.41 -11.69 -19.91
CA GLU A 7 4.81 -10.41 -19.56
C GLU A 7 5.91 -9.41 -19.18
N ASN A 8 5.86 -8.23 -19.82
CA ASN A 8 6.75 -7.09 -19.69
C ASN A 8 7.47 -6.97 -18.33
N SER A 9 8.79 -6.84 -18.39
CA SER A 9 9.72 -6.73 -17.24
C SER A 9 9.53 -5.52 -16.32
N ASP A 10 8.49 -4.71 -16.52
CA ASP A 10 8.21 -3.47 -15.78
C ASP A 10 6.98 -3.55 -14.85
N SER A 11 6.30 -4.70 -14.81
CA SER A 11 5.06 -4.90 -14.03
C SER A 11 5.29 -5.36 -12.59
N ARG A 12 6.51 -5.26 -12.05
CA ARG A 12 6.87 -5.75 -10.71
C ARG A 12 6.28 -4.83 -9.63
N GLU A 13 5.48 -5.39 -8.72
CA GLU A 13 5.08 -4.70 -7.50
C GLU A 13 6.34 -4.37 -6.67
N MET A 14 6.52 -3.09 -6.35
CA MET A 14 7.63 -2.59 -5.52
C MET A 14 7.21 -2.42 -4.07
N VAL A 15 5.95 -2.07 -3.82
CA VAL A 15 5.37 -1.97 -2.48
C VAL A 15 4.12 -2.82 -2.43
N ARG A 16 4.02 -3.69 -1.43
CA ARG A 16 2.82 -4.47 -1.13
C ARG A 16 2.57 -4.41 0.38
N ALA A 17 1.40 -3.93 0.75
CA ALA A 17 0.92 -3.85 2.12
C ALA A 17 -0.45 -4.49 2.17
N GLU A 18 -0.64 -5.46 3.06
CA GLU A 18 -1.88 -6.23 3.13
C GLU A 18 -2.45 -6.16 4.53
N LYS A 19 -3.75 -5.88 4.61
CA LYS A 19 -4.55 -5.84 5.84
C LYS A 19 -3.89 -5.01 6.94
N ILE A 20 -3.32 -3.86 6.59
CA ILE A 20 -2.64 -3.00 7.56
C ILE A 20 -3.66 -2.50 8.58
N VAL A 21 -3.43 -2.89 9.84
CA VAL A 21 -4.16 -2.39 11.00
C VAL A 21 -3.18 -1.64 11.89
N LYS A 22 -3.50 -0.37 12.21
CA LYS A 22 -2.72 0.43 13.15
C LYS A 22 -3.64 1.03 14.19
N ARG A 23 -3.30 0.79 15.45
CA ARG A 23 -3.96 1.34 16.63
C ARG A 23 -3.03 2.22 17.43
N PHE A 24 -3.58 3.25 18.05
CA PHE A 24 -2.94 4.05 19.09
C PHE A 24 -3.87 4.03 20.31
N GLY A 25 -3.51 3.22 21.32
CA GLY A 25 -4.42 2.85 22.39
C GLY A 25 -5.69 2.22 21.81
N ASP A 26 -6.85 2.73 22.20
CA ASP A 26 -8.16 2.22 21.77
C ASP A 26 -8.57 2.69 20.37
N ILE A 27 -7.88 3.68 19.80
CA ILE A 27 -8.24 4.26 18.51
C ILE A 27 -7.63 3.43 17.37
N THR A 28 -8.47 2.93 16.48
CA THR A 28 -8.05 2.28 15.23
C THR A 28 -7.94 3.32 14.13
N VAL A 29 -6.71 3.63 13.72
CA VAL A 29 -6.42 4.64 12.69
C VAL A 29 -6.37 4.04 11.28
N LEU A 30 -5.86 2.82 11.15
CA LEU A 30 -5.92 2.03 9.93
C LEU A 30 -6.64 0.72 10.25
N ASN A 31 -7.60 0.33 9.41
CA ASN A 31 -8.45 -0.83 9.64
C ASN A 31 -8.47 -1.76 8.42
N GLY A 32 -7.42 -2.56 8.25
CA GLY A 32 -7.35 -3.56 7.18
C GLY A 32 -7.10 -2.93 5.81
N VAL A 33 -6.16 -1.99 5.71
CA VAL A 33 -5.85 -1.29 4.46
C VAL A 33 -4.92 -2.14 3.59
N ASP A 34 -5.31 -2.35 2.33
CA ASP A 34 -4.49 -2.98 1.29
C ASP A 34 -3.92 -1.92 0.34
N LEU A 35 -2.64 -2.05 -0.04
CA LEU A 35 -1.97 -1.18 -1.01
C LEU A 35 -0.94 -1.97 -1.82
N SER A 36 -1.03 -1.88 -3.14
CA SER A 36 -0.04 -2.37 -4.09
C SER A 36 0.46 -1.22 -4.96
N VAL A 37 1.77 -1.02 -5.05
CA VAL A 37 2.39 -0.01 -5.93
C VAL A 37 3.39 -0.70 -6.84
N LYS A 38 3.19 -0.55 -8.16
CA LYS A 38 4.09 -1.07 -9.19
C LYS A 38 5.31 -0.18 -9.36
N ARG A 39 6.38 -0.74 -9.93
CA ARG A 39 7.54 0.05 -10.37
C ARG A 39 7.10 1.19 -11.28
N GLY A 40 7.64 2.39 -11.05
CA GLY A 40 7.34 3.59 -11.83
C GLY A 40 5.96 4.22 -11.57
N GLN A 41 5.11 3.61 -10.73
CA GLN A 41 3.79 4.13 -10.41
C GLN A 41 3.87 5.25 -9.37
N VAL A 42 3.19 6.36 -9.66
CA VAL A 42 2.97 7.45 -8.70
C VAL A 42 1.57 7.31 -8.10
N VAL A 43 1.49 7.21 -6.77
CA VAL A 43 0.22 7.08 -6.04
C VAL A 43 0.08 8.26 -5.09
N VAL A 44 -1.10 8.88 -5.08
CA VAL A 44 -1.43 9.99 -4.18
C VAL A 44 -2.47 9.51 -3.17
N VAL A 45 -2.17 9.67 -1.88
CA VAL A 45 -3.10 9.35 -0.79
C VAL A 45 -3.82 10.63 -0.36
N ILE A 46 -5.14 10.68 -0.55
CA ILE A 46 -5.98 11.84 -0.22
C ILE A 46 -7.01 11.51 0.86
N GLY A 47 -7.54 12.53 1.53
CA GLY A 47 -8.59 12.39 2.54
C GLY A 47 -8.57 13.49 3.61
N PRO A 48 -9.63 13.62 4.43
CA PRO A 48 -9.74 14.63 5.49
C PRO A 48 -8.60 14.58 6.52
N SER A 49 -8.40 15.67 7.28
CA SER A 49 -7.46 15.64 8.41
C SER A 49 -7.81 14.52 9.38
N GLY A 50 -6.80 13.81 9.92
CA GLY A 50 -6.99 12.69 10.83
C GLY A 50 -7.32 11.32 10.20
N SER A 51 -7.53 11.24 8.88
CA SER A 51 -7.91 9.97 8.20
C SER A 51 -6.82 8.88 8.14
N GLY A 52 -5.66 9.08 8.79
CA GLY A 52 -4.59 8.09 8.85
C GLY A 52 -3.57 8.10 7.70
N LYS A 53 -3.58 9.08 6.79
CA LYS A 53 -2.64 9.16 5.65
C LYS A 53 -1.17 9.10 6.06
N THR A 54 -0.75 9.96 6.99
CA THR A 54 0.62 9.97 7.52
C THR A 54 0.93 8.66 8.23
N THR A 55 -0.05 8.07 8.93
CA THR A 55 0.09 6.77 9.59
C THR A 55 0.32 5.65 8.57
N LEU A 56 -0.41 5.64 7.45
CA LEU A 56 -0.21 4.68 6.36
C LEU A 56 1.19 4.80 5.77
N LEU A 57 1.64 6.01 5.46
CA LEU A 57 2.99 6.25 4.95
C LEU A 57 4.09 5.87 5.95
N ARG A 58 3.88 6.09 7.25
CA ARG A 58 4.80 5.63 8.30
C ARG A 58 4.87 4.11 8.36
N CYS A 59 3.73 3.41 8.27
CA CYS A 59 3.71 1.95 8.21
C CYS A 59 4.50 1.41 7.01
N ILE A 60 4.41 2.05 5.84
CA ILE A 60 5.18 1.67 4.65
C ILE A 60 6.69 1.92 4.86
N ASN A 61 7.05 3.04 5.50
CA ASN A 61 8.44 3.39 5.78
C ASN A 61 9.02 2.71 7.03
N HIS A 62 8.28 1.82 7.68
CA HIS A 62 8.65 1.16 8.94
C HIS A 62 9.00 2.14 10.09
N LEU A 63 8.21 3.22 10.22
CA LEU A 63 8.33 4.26 11.25
C LEU A 63 7.23 4.19 12.33
#